data_AF-A0A1A8E6U5-F1
#
_entry.id   AF-A0A1A8E6U5-F1
#
_cell.length_a   1.000
_cell.length_b   1.000
_cell.length_c   1.000
_cell.angle_alpha   90.00
_cell.angle_beta   90.00
_cell.angle_gamma   90.00
#
_symmetry.space_group_name_H-M   'P 1'
#
loop_
_entity.id
_entity.type
_entity.pdbx_description
1 polymer ?
#
loop_
_entity_poly.entity_id
_entity_poly.type
_entity_poly.pdbx_seq_one_letter_code
_entity_poly.pdbx_strand_id
1 'polypeptide(L)'
;MEDHTYSSSKLEKRDSLSHPSKRKRILKSEQDRRHEKTRVNIGVAFPRWRDLMLQKGFSRHAELATFLLDRFKRKYNKNARRYSVYSLKSEKGYEYIPVLQSKIINERLARGVGMPRTRSMRDDDPRRLGLVPPIAPPPISELVQIQVSRGLVSELNTATGLQ
;
A
#
# COMPACT_ATOMS: atom_id res chain seq x y z
N MET A 1 28.76 -40.61 -48.34
CA MET A 1 28.89 -41.06 -46.95
C MET A 1 29.09 -39.82 -46.13
N GLU A 2 28.07 -39.38 -45.40
CA GLU A 2 28.14 -38.38 -44.31
C GLU A 2 26.71 -38.16 -43.79
N ASP A 3 26.36 -38.87 -42.72
CA ASP A 3 25.08 -38.73 -42.01
C ASP A 3 25.12 -37.50 -41.09
N HIS A 4 24.42 -36.45 -41.47
CA HIS A 4 24.19 -35.29 -40.60
C HIS A 4 22.92 -35.48 -39.77
N THR A 5 22.98 -36.29 -38.72
CA THR A 5 21.91 -36.35 -37.69
C THR A 5 22.49 -36.46 -36.28
N TYR A 6 23.56 -35.72 -36.01
CA TYR A 6 24.13 -35.62 -34.67
C TYR A 6 24.29 -34.17 -34.24
N SER A 7 23.20 -33.53 -33.81
CA SER A 7 23.17 -32.50 -32.74
C SER A 7 21.92 -31.62 -32.85
N SER A 8 20.75 -32.16 -32.53
CA SER A 8 19.55 -31.33 -32.26
C SER A 8 18.94 -31.61 -30.89
N SER A 9 19.26 -32.74 -30.25
CA SER A 9 18.66 -33.18 -28.99
C SER A 9 19.25 -32.55 -27.72
N LYS A 10 20.27 -31.68 -27.83
CA LYS A 10 20.95 -31.08 -26.65
C LYS A 10 20.65 -29.60 -26.42
N LEU A 11 19.94 -28.92 -27.32
CA LEU A 11 19.55 -27.51 -27.13
C LEU A 11 18.13 -27.29 -26.58
N GLU A 12 17.27 -28.31 -26.52
CA GLU A 12 15.87 -28.18 -26.07
C GLU A 12 15.69 -28.08 -24.53
N LYS A 13 16.76 -28.18 -23.73
CA LYS A 13 16.66 -28.12 -22.26
C LYS A 13 16.85 -26.73 -21.64
N ARG A 14 17.11 -25.69 -22.44
CA ARG A 14 17.42 -24.34 -21.90
C ARG A 14 16.26 -23.35 -21.90
N ASP A 15 15.15 -23.64 -22.58
CA ASP A 15 14.05 -22.68 -22.77
C ASP A 15 12.73 -23.00 -22.05
N SER A 16 12.73 -23.95 -21.10
CA SER A 16 11.52 -24.25 -20.31
C SER A 16 11.08 -23.12 -19.36
N LEU A 17 11.87 -22.05 -19.23
CA LEU A 17 11.58 -20.84 -18.44
C LEU A 17 11.00 -19.67 -19.26
N SER A 18 10.97 -19.77 -20.60
CA SER A 18 10.54 -18.70 -21.50
C SER A 18 9.03 -18.42 -21.46
N HIS A 19 8.22 -19.43 -21.10
CA HIS A 19 6.76 -19.25 -21.04
C HIS A 19 6.29 -18.55 -19.76
N PRO A 20 5.69 -17.34 -19.85
CA PRO A 20 5.32 -16.51 -18.69
C PRO A 20 4.37 -17.22 -17.71
N SER A 21 3.56 -18.17 -18.19
CA SER A 21 2.63 -18.95 -17.37
C SER A 21 3.34 -19.98 -16.47
N LYS A 22 4.39 -20.66 -16.98
CA LYS A 22 5.20 -21.61 -16.19
C LYS A 22 6.00 -20.88 -15.13
N ARG A 23 6.56 -19.71 -15.46
CA ARG A 23 7.26 -18.84 -14.50
C ARG A 23 6.35 -18.37 -13.37
N LYS A 24 5.12 -17.93 -13.68
CA LYS A 24 4.12 -17.57 -12.66
C LYS A 24 3.76 -18.74 -11.75
N ARG A 25 3.59 -19.95 -12.29
CA ARG A 25 3.31 -21.16 -11.49
C ARG A 25 4.44 -21.50 -10.52
N ILE A 26 5.69 -21.42 -10.97
CA ILE A 26 6.86 -21.70 -10.12
C ILE A 26 6.96 -20.67 -8.99
N LEU A 27 6.81 -19.38 -9.29
CA LEU A 27 6.84 -18.32 -8.27
C LEU A 27 5.69 -18.46 -7.27
N LYS A 28 4.49 -18.83 -7.72
CA LYS A 28 3.34 -19.09 -6.85
C LYS A 28 3.58 -20.33 -5.98
N SER A 29 4.11 -21.41 -6.53
CA SER A 29 4.45 -22.63 -5.80
C SER A 29 5.52 -22.37 -4.72
N GLU A 30 6.54 -21.57 -5.04
CA GLU A 30 7.60 -21.19 -4.10
C GLU A 30 7.03 -20.32 -2.97
N GLN A 31 6.11 -19.41 -3.29
CA GLN A 31 5.40 -18.60 -2.32
C GLN A 31 4.50 -19.47 -1.43
N ASP A 32 3.68 -20.34 -2.01
CA ASP A 32 2.82 -21.29 -1.29
C ASP A 32 3.65 -22.17 -0.34
N ARG A 33 4.83 -22.65 -0.78
CA ARG A 33 5.78 -23.42 0.05
C ARG A 33 6.34 -22.60 1.22
N ARG A 34 6.63 -21.30 1.02
CA ARG A 34 7.06 -20.41 2.13
C ARG A 34 5.95 -20.23 3.16
N HIS A 35 4.70 -20.16 2.72
CA HIS A 35 3.56 -19.95 3.60
C HIS A 35 3.01 -21.23 4.22
N GLU A 36 3.34 -22.41 3.67
CA GLU A 36 2.85 -23.72 4.14
C GLU A 36 3.12 -23.95 5.63
N LYS A 37 4.33 -23.64 6.11
CA LYS A 37 4.70 -23.77 7.52
C LYS A 37 3.91 -22.84 8.46
N THR A 38 3.44 -21.72 7.92
CA THR A 38 2.67 -20.70 8.66
C THR A 38 1.17 -20.77 8.33
N ARG A 39 0.74 -21.76 7.56
CA ARG A 39 -0.63 -21.85 7.04
C ARG A 39 -1.57 -22.30 8.15
N VAL A 40 -2.50 -21.43 8.52
CA VAL A 40 -3.56 -21.75 9.48
C VAL A 40 -4.78 -22.23 8.73
N ASN A 41 -5.12 -23.51 8.86
CA ASN A 41 -6.35 -24.07 8.27
C ASN A 41 -7.53 -23.82 9.21
N ILE A 42 -8.37 -22.85 8.83
CA ILE A 42 -9.53 -22.43 9.63
C ILE A 42 -10.63 -23.51 9.67
N GLY A 43 -10.62 -24.53 8.79
CA GLY A 43 -11.75 -25.45 8.56
C GLY A 43 -12.48 -25.95 9.82
N VAL A 44 -11.75 -26.50 10.80
CA VAL A 44 -12.35 -26.99 12.06
C VAL A 44 -12.88 -25.87 12.97
N ALA A 45 -12.34 -24.65 12.84
CA ALA A 45 -12.73 -23.47 13.59
C ALA A 45 -13.76 -22.60 12.84
N PHE A 46 -14.13 -22.95 11.60
CA PHE A 46 -15.06 -22.16 10.79
C PHE A 46 -16.45 -22.03 11.42
N PRO A 47 -17.04 -23.06 12.05
CA PRO A 47 -18.30 -22.90 12.79
C PRO A 47 -18.16 -21.87 13.91
N ARG A 48 -17.13 -21.99 14.75
CA ARG A 48 -16.84 -21.02 15.83
C ARG A 48 -16.62 -19.59 15.30
N TRP A 49 -16.01 -19.45 14.13
CA TRP A 49 -15.84 -18.16 13.46
C TRP A 49 -17.19 -17.55 13.08
N ARG A 50 -18.11 -18.34 12.52
CA ARG A 50 -19.45 -17.89 12.12
C ARG A 50 -20.33 -17.56 13.32
N ASP A 51 -20.29 -18.38 14.36
CA ASP A 51 -21.00 -18.13 15.62
C ASP A 51 -20.57 -16.79 16.24
N LEU A 52 -19.25 -16.54 16.22
CA LEU A 52 -18.69 -15.29 16.74
C LEU A 52 -19.08 -14.07 15.88
N MET A 53 -19.16 -14.22 14.55
CA MET A 53 -19.68 -13.16 13.67
C MET A 53 -21.13 -12.81 14.03
N LEU A 54 -21.99 -13.83 14.21
CA LEU A 54 -23.40 -13.64 14.56
C LEU A 54 -23.55 -12.97 15.93
N GLN A 55 -22.82 -13.45 16.94
CA GLN A 55 -22.88 -12.91 18.30
C GLN A 55 -22.43 -11.45 18.38
N LYS A 56 -21.50 -11.03 17.52
CA LYS A 56 -20.96 -9.66 17.50
C LYS A 56 -21.56 -8.76 16.43
N GLY A 57 -22.45 -9.28 15.60
CA GLY A 57 -23.10 -8.53 14.52
C GLY A 57 -22.14 -8.14 13.40
N PHE A 58 -21.06 -8.91 13.18
CA PHE A 58 -20.14 -8.65 12.06
C PHE A 58 -20.73 -9.19 10.76
N SER A 59 -20.73 -8.34 9.74
CA SER A 59 -21.19 -8.73 8.40
C SER A 59 -20.05 -9.27 7.55
N ARG A 60 -18.81 -8.84 7.81
CA ARG A 60 -17.65 -9.19 6.99
C ARG A 60 -16.63 -9.98 7.78
N HIS A 61 -16.05 -11.01 7.15
CA HIS A 61 -14.96 -11.80 7.74
C HIS A 61 -13.73 -10.94 8.08
N ALA A 62 -13.46 -9.89 7.28
CA ALA A 62 -12.38 -8.96 7.55
C ALA A 62 -12.56 -8.21 8.89
N GLU A 63 -13.78 -7.83 9.24
CA GLU A 63 -14.10 -7.15 10.51
C GLU A 63 -13.82 -8.06 11.70
N LEU A 64 -14.24 -9.33 11.60
CA LEU A 64 -13.92 -10.31 12.64
C LEU A 64 -12.42 -10.58 12.72
N ALA A 65 -11.71 -10.66 11.59
CA ALA A 65 -10.27 -10.85 11.59
C ALA A 65 -9.54 -9.68 12.27
N THR A 66 -9.92 -8.43 11.96
CA THR A 66 -9.39 -7.25 12.64
C THR A 66 -9.71 -7.26 14.14
N PHE A 67 -10.94 -7.65 14.50
CA PHE A 67 -11.35 -7.81 15.90
C PHE A 67 -10.52 -8.87 16.65
N LEU A 68 -10.15 -9.98 16.02
CA LEU A 68 -9.31 -11.00 16.65
C LEU A 68 -7.84 -10.59 16.77
N LEU A 69 -7.37 -9.69 15.91
CA LEU A 69 -6.00 -9.15 15.94
C LEU A 69 -5.85 -8.03 16.98
N ASP A 70 -6.93 -7.32 17.29
CA ASP A 70 -6.93 -6.26 18.28
C ASP A 70 -6.81 -6.80 19.71
N ARG A 71 -5.87 -6.24 20.47
CA ARG A 71 -5.68 -6.57 21.88
C ARG A 71 -6.67 -5.77 22.73
N PHE A 72 -7.73 -6.42 23.21
CA PHE A 72 -8.71 -5.78 24.08
C PHE A 72 -8.37 -5.95 25.57
N LYS A 73 -8.61 -4.91 26.38
CA LYS A 73 -8.63 -5.01 27.84
C LYS A 73 -10.02 -4.70 28.38
N ARG A 74 -10.36 -5.33 29.50
CA ARG A 74 -11.58 -5.04 30.26
C ARG A 74 -11.27 -4.01 31.34
N LYS A 75 -12.08 -2.95 31.42
CA LYS A 75 -12.05 -1.98 32.53
C LYS A 75 -13.37 -2.10 33.29
N TYR A 76 -13.29 -2.30 34.61
CA TYR A 76 -14.48 -2.24 35.45
C TYR A 76 -14.84 -0.77 35.72
N ASN A 77 -16.06 -0.38 35.37
CA ASN A 77 -16.61 0.91 35.74
C ASN A 77 -17.36 0.77 37.07
N LYS A 78 -16.80 1.35 38.14
CA LYS A 78 -17.37 1.31 39.49
C LYS A 78 -18.73 2.00 39.56
N ASN A 79 -18.89 3.12 38.85
CA ASN A 79 -20.11 3.95 38.88
C ASN A 79 -21.27 3.26 38.16
N ALA A 80 -20.98 2.60 37.03
CA ALA A 80 -21.98 1.88 36.25
C ALA A 80 -22.11 0.40 36.64
N ARG A 81 -21.34 -0.08 37.62
CA ARG A 81 -21.22 -1.50 38.03
C ARG A 81 -21.09 -2.50 36.87
N ARG A 82 -20.43 -2.09 35.78
CA ARG A 82 -20.32 -2.87 34.55
C ARG A 82 -18.90 -2.85 34.00
N TYR A 83 -18.52 -3.93 33.34
CA TYR A 83 -17.28 -3.98 32.57
C TYR A 83 -17.48 -3.32 31.21
N SER A 84 -16.55 -2.46 30.81
CA SER A 84 -16.39 -2.02 29.43
C SER A 84 -15.15 -2.66 28.81
N VAL A 85 -15.17 -2.82 27.49
CA VAL A 85 -14.07 -3.36 26.69
C VAL A 85 -13.49 -2.21 25.87
N TYR A 86 -12.17 -2.11 25.78
CA TYR A 86 -11.49 -1.09 24.98
C TYR A 86 -10.27 -1.67 24.26
N SER A 87 -10.01 -1.15 23.06
CA SER A 87 -8.85 -1.51 22.24
C SER A 87 -7.58 -0.93 22.84
N LEU A 88 -6.56 -1.75 23.04
CA LEU A 88 -5.23 -1.25 23.41
C LEU A 88 -4.49 -0.79 22.16
N LYS A 89 -4.18 0.50 22.13
CA LYS A 89 -3.18 1.02 21.22
C LYS A 89 -1.82 0.58 21.76
N SER A 90 -1.16 -0.32 21.06
CA SER A 90 0.26 -0.60 21.31
C SER A 90 1.09 0.58 20.82
N GLU A 91 2.14 0.91 21.56
CA GLU A 91 3.14 1.86 21.09
C GLU A 91 3.82 1.30 19.83
N LYS A 92 3.93 2.12 18.79
CA LYS A 92 4.59 1.72 17.55
C LYS A 92 6.09 1.88 17.74
N GLY A 93 6.77 0.80 18.08
CA GLY A 93 8.23 0.73 18.07
C GLY A 93 8.72 0.59 16.63
N TYR A 94 9.38 1.63 16.11
CA TYR A 94 9.93 1.64 14.75
C TYR A 94 11.38 1.14 14.70
N GLU A 95 11.79 0.36 15.69
CA GLU A 95 13.16 -0.19 15.85
C GLU A 95 13.61 -1.06 14.66
N TYR A 96 12.66 -1.58 13.87
CA TYR A 96 12.94 -2.35 12.68
C TYR A 96 13.28 -1.49 11.44
N ILE A 97 12.99 -0.19 11.46
CA ILE A 97 13.25 0.71 10.33
C ILE A 97 14.75 0.76 9.99
N PRO A 98 15.68 0.97 10.94
CA PRO A 98 17.12 0.92 10.65
C PRO A 98 17.53 -0.41 10.01
N VAL A 99 17.02 -1.54 10.53
CA VAL A 99 17.30 -2.88 10.00
C VAL A 99 16.82 -3.03 8.54
N LEU A 100 15.61 -2.54 8.23
CA LEU A 100 15.08 -2.54 6.87
C LEU A 100 15.92 -1.66 5.93
N GLN A 101 16.30 -0.46 6.38
CA GLN A 101 17.14 0.45 5.60
C GLN A 101 18.49 -0.18 5.28
N SER A 102 19.17 -0.76 6.28
CA SER A 102 20.43 -1.48 6.09
C SER A 102 20.27 -2.63 5.10
N LYS A 103 19.20 -3.42 5.21
CA LYS A 103 18.92 -4.52 4.28
C LYS A 103 18.74 -4.02 2.84
N ILE A 104 17.97 -2.95 2.64
CA ILE A 104 17.75 -2.35 1.33
C ILE A 104 19.07 -1.83 0.73
N ILE A 105 19.88 -1.15 1.54
CA ILE A 105 21.19 -0.64 1.12
C ILE A 105 22.10 -1.81 0.70
N ASN A 106 22.23 -2.83 1.54
CA ASN A 106 23.08 -3.99 1.28
C ASN A 106 22.64 -4.74 0.01
N GLU A 107 21.34 -4.97 -0.18
CA GLU A 107 20.81 -5.61 -1.39
C GLU A 107 21.10 -4.78 -2.66
N ARG A 108 21.06 -3.45 -2.57
CA ARG A 108 21.37 -2.56 -3.71
C ARG A 108 22.85 -2.54 -4.05
N LEU A 109 23.72 -2.50 -3.04
CA LEU A 109 25.17 -2.57 -3.21
C LEU A 109 25.56 -3.91 -3.84
N ALA A 110 24.98 -5.02 -3.39
CA ALA A 110 25.23 -6.36 -3.92
C ALA A 110 24.80 -6.54 -5.39
N ARG A 111 23.78 -5.82 -5.85
CA ARG A 111 23.26 -5.90 -7.24
C ARG A 111 24.12 -5.13 -8.26
N GLY A 112 25.14 -4.38 -7.84
CA GLY A 112 26.07 -3.67 -8.74
C GLY A 112 25.48 -2.47 -9.50
N VAL A 113 24.19 -2.17 -9.33
CA VAL A 113 23.50 -1.03 -9.97
C VAL A 113 23.68 0.28 -9.19
N GLY A 114 24.22 0.21 -7.97
CA GLY A 114 24.42 1.38 -7.10
C GLY A 114 23.12 2.06 -6.68
N MET A 115 23.23 3.10 -5.86
CA MET A 115 22.11 4.01 -5.62
C MET A 115 21.82 4.77 -6.93
N PRO A 116 20.56 5.02 -7.33
CA PRO A 116 20.28 5.86 -8.49
C PRO A 116 21.04 7.18 -8.34
N ARG A 117 22.00 7.43 -9.25
CA ARG A 117 22.77 8.67 -9.29
C ARG A 117 21.80 9.85 -9.40
N THR A 118 22.14 10.95 -8.74
CA THR A 118 21.59 12.27 -9.04
C THR A 118 21.65 12.46 -10.55
N ARG A 119 20.49 12.38 -11.20
CA ARG A 119 20.40 12.74 -12.61
C ARG A 119 20.69 14.24 -12.66
N SER A 120 21.64 14.65 -13.49
CA SER A 120 21.74 16.06 -13.85
C SER A 120 20.35 16.50 -14.33
N MET A 121 19.78 17.55 -13.74
CA MET A 121 18.48 18.04 -14.20
C MET A 121 18.64 18.49 -15.65
N ARG A 122 17.67 18.16 -16.49
CA ARG A 122 17.68 18.60 -17.90
C ARG A 122 17.71 20.10 -17.95
N ASP A 123 18.33 20.64 -18.99
CA ASP A 123 18.50 22.09 -19.07
C ASP A 123 17.17 22.86 -19.09
N ASP A 124 16.13 22.25 -19.67
CA ASP A 124 14.77 22.78 -19.77
C ASP A 124 13.84 22.37 -18.60
N ASP A 125 14.36 21.75 -17.54
CA ASP A 125 13.53 21.35 -16.40
C ASP A 125 13.12 22.61 -15.60
N PRO A 126 11.81 22.92 -15.47
CA PRO A 126 11.34 24.13 -14.79
C PRO A 126 11.78 24.20 -13.32
N ARG A 127 12.17 23.06 -12.71
CA ARG A 127 12.74 23.02 -11.37
C ARG A 127 14.13 23.67 -11.29
N ARG A 128 14.82 23.90 -12.43
CA ARG A 128 16.09 24.66 -12.51
C ARG A 128 15.89 26.16 -12.29
N LEU A 129 14.68 26.67 -12.49
CA LEU A 129 14.34 28.09 -12.32
C LEU A 129 14.36 28.53 -10.84
N GLY A 130 14.71 27.64 -9.91
CA GLY A 130 14.75 27.90 -8.48
C GLY A 130 13.37 27.89 -7.84
N LEU A 131 13.30 28.32 -6.57
CA LEU A 131 12.02 28.66 -5.96
C LEU A 131 11.34 29.71 -6.84
N VAL A 132 10.04 29.52 -7.08
CA VAL A 132 9.14 30.45 -7.79
C VAL A 132 9.61 31.89 -7.58
N PRO A 133 9.67 32.75 -8.62
CA PRO A 133 10.09 34.15 -8.48
C PRO A 133 9.48 34.73 -7.21
N PRO A 134 10.22 35.53 -6.42
CA PRO A 134 9.79 36.03 -5.12
C PRO A 134 8.66 37.05 -5.30
N ILE A 135 7.51 36.55 -5.73
CA ILE A 135 6.24 37.23 -5.67
C ILE A 135 5.87 37.11 -4.21
N ALA A 136 5.99 38.23 -3.50
CA ALA A 136 5.49 38.30 -2.14
C ALA A 136 4.04 37.78 -2.16
N PRO A 137 3.68 36.84 -1.26
CA PRO A 137 2.32 36.36 -1.22
C PRO A 137 1.39 37.57 -1.04
N PRO A 138 0.23 37.59 -1.72
CA PRO A 138 -0.72 38.68 -1.57
C PRO A 138 -1.05 38.86 -0.09
N PRO A 139 -1.20 40.11 0.40
CA PRO A 139 -1.53 40.38 1.78
C PRO A 139 -2.82 39.67 2.19
N ILE A 140 -2.89 39.27 3.46
CA ILE A 140 -4.03 38.52 4.02
C ILE A 140 -5.37 39.24 3.79
N SER A 141 -5.38 40.58 3.80
CA SER A 141 -6.55 41.40 3.50
C SER A 141 -7.10 41.17 2.09
N GLU A 142 -6.21 41.03 1.10
CA GLU A 142 -6.58 40.79 -0.29
C GLU A 142 -7.14 39.37 -0.46
N LEU A 143 -6.54 38.38 0.22
CA LEU A 143 -7.03 36.99 0.25
C LEU A 143 -8.45 36.89 0.83
N VAL A 144 -8.75 37.63 1.92
CA VAL A 144 -10.09 37.67 2.52
C VAL A 144 -11.10 38.26 1.54
N GLN A 145 -10.75 39.33 0.85
CA GLN A 145 -11.64 39.97 -0.15
C GLN A 145 -11.90 39.08 -1.37
N ILE A 146 -10.88 38.33 -1.82
CA ILE A 146 -10.99 37.31 -2.88
C ILE A 146 -11.90 36.15 -2.44
N GLN A 147 -11.79 35.71 -1.18
CA GLN A 147 -12.60 34.61 -0.65
C GLN A 147 -14.07 35.02 -0.50
N VAL A 148 -14.32 36.26 -0.08
CA VAL A 148 -15.67 36.84 0.00
C VAL A 148 -16.29 36.95 -1.39
N SER A 149 -15.54 37.40 -2.40
CA SER A 149 -16.06 37.52 -3.78
C SER A 149 -16.33 36.18 -4.45
N ARG A 150 -15.57 35.11 -4.15
CA ARG A 150 -15.90 33.74 -4.60
C ARG A 150 -17.15 33.17 -3.95
N GLY A 151 -17.54 33.69 -2.78
CA GLY A 151 -18.80 33.34 -2.08
C GLY A 151 -20.02 34.15 -2.50
N LEU A 152 -19.88 35.08 -3.45
CA LEU A 152 -20.93 36.02 -3.88
C LEU A 152 -21.05 36.10 -5.41
N VAL A 153 -20.86 34.98 -6.12
CA VAL A 153 -21.24 34.84 -7.54
C VAL A 153 -22.45 33.91 -7.66
N SER A 154 -23.55 34.38 -7.09
CA SER A 154 -24.93 34.10 -7.47
C SER A 154 -25.57 35.44 -7.21
N GLU A 155 -25.79 36.31 -8.17
CA GLU A 155 -26.74 36.19 -9.27
C GLU A 155 -26.40 37.32 -10.24
N LEU A 156 -26.34 37.06 -11.55
CA LEU A 156 -26.70 38.01 -12.62
C LEU A 156 -26.53 37.26 -13.94
N ASN A 157 -27.52 36.44 -14.30
CA ASN A 157 -27.80 36.03 -15.67
C ASN A 157 -29.28 35.59 -15.73
N THR A 158 -30.17 36.56 -15.54
CA THR A 158 -31.55 36.48 -15.99
C THR A 158 -31.91 37.79 -16.66
N ALA A 159 -32.58 37.68 -17.81
CA ALA A 159 -33.12 38.74 -18.66
C ALA A 159 -32.18 39.32 -19.72
N THR A 160 -32.21 38.70 -20.91
CA THR A 160 -32.56 39.43 -22.14
C THR A 160 -33.03 38.45 -23.21
N GLY A 161 -34.35 38.41 -23.38
CA GLY A 161 -35.05 37.77 -24.50
C GLY A 161 -36.43 38.41 -24.61
N LEU A 162 -36.78 38.84 -25.83
CA LEU A 162 -37.94 39.65 -26.28
C LEU A 162 -37.65 41.17 -26.20
N GLN A 163 -37.57 41.93 -27.29
CA GLN A 163 -38.24 41.85 -28.60
C GLN A 163 -37.28 41.96 -29.80
#